data_AF-A0AAQ1J4B3-F1
#
_entry.id   AF-A0AAQ1J4B3-F1
#
_cell.length_a   1.000
_cell.length_b   1.000
_cell.length_c   1.000
_cell.angle_alpha   90.00
_cell.angle_beta   90.00
_cell.angle_gamma   90.00
#
_symmetry.space_group_name_H-M   'P 1'
#
loop_
_entity.id
_entity.type
_entity.pdbx_description
1 polymer ?
#
loop_
_entity_poly.entity_id
_entity_poly.type
_entity_poly.pdbx_seq_one_letter_code
_entity_poly.pdbx_strand_id
1 'polypeptide(L)'
;MAEPGDPKDPAAPRDHDHDHDAEVGFVSPASLAGRARERQPEPFTAEEREPDLFDPPEPGPFDRSGPTTRPTAPFPPRSEPTPVDAEPAPAVRAVRQRLTAEAAPRREGPVVPMRLYAVYVLILLAVPTLGVSCLVALLAVMRRDGATDPLEHSHAVYQQRTILGAVGAAVVGALLIVVNIGVLVLFALAIWVLARGAFGVLKLKSGQAVPHPRSLLF
;
A
#
# COMPACT_ATOMS: atom_id res chain seq x y z
N MET A 1 -3.18 37.60 59.76
CA MET A 1 -2.07 36.89 60.43
C MET A 1 -1.42 36.01 59.38
N ALA A 2 -0.31 36.49 58.83
CA ALA A 2 0.46 35.77 57.81
C ALA A 2 1.40 34.77 58.50
N GLU A 3 1.43 33.53 58.02
CA GLU A 3 2.39 32.52 58.48
C GLU A 3 3.67 32.63 57.60
N PRO A 4 4.87 32.77 58.19
CA PRO A 4 6.12 33.01 57.45
C PRO A 4 6.66 31.75 56.76
N GLY A 5 7.22 31.95 55.57
CA GLY A 5 7.83 30.92 54.75
C GLY A 5 9.07 30.27 55.36
N ASP A 6 9.20 28.97 55.10
CA ASP A 6 10.36 28.14 55.39
C ASP A 6 11.45 28.36 54.31
N PRO A 7 12.70 28.73 54.68
CA PRO A 7 13.77 28.89 53.71
C PRO A 7 14.35 27.53 53.30
N LYS A 8 14.27 27.23 52.00
CA LYS A 8 15.04 26.16 51.36
C LYS A 8 16.53 26.41 51.56
N ASP A 9 17.14 25.56 52.38
CA ASP A 9 18.58 25.47 52.59
C ASP A 9 19.30 25.19 51.25
N PRO A 10 20.24 26.05 50.79
CA PRO A 10 20.93 25.87 49.51
C PRO A 10 22.15 24.94 49.60
N ALA A 11 22.40 24.27 50.72
CA ALA A 11 23.64 23.52 50.97
C ALA A 11 23.52 21.98 50.93
N ALA A 12 22.47 21.41 50.33
CA ALA A 12 22.46 19.99 50.00
C ALA A 12 23.20 19.76 48.66
N PRO A 13 24.28 18.95 48.61
CA PRO A 13 24.89 18.56 47.36
C PRO A 13 23.83 17.83 46.53
N ARG A 14 23.38 18.45 45.44
CA ARG A 14 22.65 17.72 44.41
C ARG A 14 23.69 16.83 43.74
N ASP A 15 23.58 15.54 44.01
CA ASP A 15 24.34 14.50 43.36
C ASP A 15 23.97 14.52 41.86
N HIS A 16 24.67 15.38 41.11
CA HIS A 16 24.39 15.69 39.71
C HIS A 16 25.17 14.80 38.75
N ASP A 17 25.81 13.74 39.24
CA ASP A 17 26.75 12.93 38.45
C ASP A 17 26.25 11.52 38.08
N HIS A 18 24.97 11.19 38.32
CA HIS A 18 24.37 9.96 37.78
C HIS A 18 23.20 10.28 36.85
N ASP A 19 23.55 10.59 35.61
CA ASP A 19 22.61 10.66 34.50
C ASP A 19 22.18 9.24 34.12
N HIS A 20 21.10 8.76 34.72
CA HIS A 20 20.58 7.39 34.53
C HIS A 20 20.22 7.08 33.07
N ASP A 21 20.09 8.10 32.23
CA ASP A 21 19.79 7.97 30.81
C ASP A 21 20.96 7.35 30.03
N ALA A 22 22.18 7.36 30.57
CA ALA A 22 23.36 6.72 29.98
C ALA A 22 23.32 5.18 30.04
N GLU A 23 22.61 4.60 31.02
CA GLU A 23 22.50 3.13 31.16
C GLU A 23 21.41 2.52 30.27
N VAL A 24 20.46 3.34 29.80
CA VAL A 24 19.30 2.88 29.04
C VAL A 24 19.47 3.12 27.53
N GLY A 25 20.66 2.90 26.97
CA GLY A 25 20.87 2.67 25.53
C GLY A 25 20.28 3.67 24.52
N PHE A 26 19.78 4.83 24.94
CA PHE A 26 19.19 5.86 24.09
C PHE A 26 20.17 7.03 23.99
N VAL A 27 20.61 7.27 22.75
CA VAL A 27 21.43 8.36 22.21
C VAL A 27 21.77 9.50 23.20
N SER A 28 22.87 9.36 23.94
CA SER A 28 23.43 10.46 24.73
C SER A 28 23.99 11.55 23.80
N PRO A 29 24.08 12.82 24.25
CA PRO A 29 24.66 13.91 23.45
C PRO A 29 26.09 13.64 22.97
N ALA A 30 26.84 12.82 23.73
CA ALA A 30 28.18 12.36 23.37
C ALA A 30 28.19 11.46 22.11
N SER A 31 27.11 10.74 21.81
CA SER A 31 26.99 9.89 20.61
C SER A 31 26.82 10.68 19.32
N LEU A 32 26.42 11.95 19.40
CA LEU A 32 26.29 12.86 18.25
C LEU A 32 27.59 13.59 17.90
N ALA A 33 28.62 13.51 18.75
CA ALA A 33 29.94 14.01 18.44
C ALA A 33 30.61 13.06 17.42
N GLY A 34 30.35 13.30 16.13
CA GLY A 34 30.89 12.50 15.04
C GLY A 34 32.40 12.33 15.15
N ARG A 35 32.86 11.08 15.19
CA ARG A 35 34.29 10.73 15.15
C ARG A 35 34.80 10.94 13.73
N ALA A 36 35.79 11.81 13.54
CA ALA A 36 36.49 11.91 12.27
C ALA A 36 37.16 10.55 11.98
N ARG A 37 36.77 9.91 10.87
CA ARG A 37 37.36 8.64 10.44
C ARG A 37 38.74 8.94 9.85
N GLU A 38 39.80 8.67 10.62
CA GLU A 38 41.15 8.62 10.07
C GLU A 38 41.19 7.53 8.99
N ARG A 39 41.71 7.87 7.81
CA ARG A 39 41.88 6.93 6.72
C ARG A 39 42.93 5.90 7.14
N GLN A 40 42.47 4.72 7.51
CA GLN A 40 43.32 3.59 7.82
C GLN A 40 44.10 3.21 6.55
N PRO A 41 45.44 3.20 6.56
CA PRO A 41 46.19 2.65 5.44
C PRO A 41 46.01 1.13 5.46
N GLU A 42 45.23 0.62 4.51
CA GLU A 42 45.14 -0.82 4.24
C GLU A 42 46.56 -1.35 3.97
N PRO A 43 47.02 -2.40 4.68
CA PRO A 43 48.22 -3.11 4.28
C PRO A 43 47.92 -3.81 2.96
N PHE A 44 48.61 -3.42 1.90
CA PHE A 44 48.60 -4.13 0.62
C PHE A 44 49.11 -5.56 0.84
N THR A 45 48.21 -6.50 1.13
CA THR A 45 48.49 -7.92 0.91
C THR A 45 48.54 -8.11 -0.60
N ALA A 46 49.77 -8.24 -1.10
CA ALA A 46 50.01 -8.78 -2.43
C ALA A 46 49.41 -10.18 -2.51
N GLU A 47 48.85 -10.50 -3.69
CA GLU A 47 48.37 -11.82 -4.13
C GLU A 47 46.89 -12.17 -3.88
N GLU A 48 45.98 -11.37 -4.43
CA GLU A 48 44.73 -11.91 -4.99
C GLU A 48 44.61 -11.40 -6.43
N ARG A 49 45.20 -12.12 -7.37
CA ARG A 49 44.99 -11.87 -8.80
C ARG A 49 43.56 -12.32 -9.14
N GLU A 50 42.64 -11.38 -9.31
CA GLU A 50 41.36 -11.69 -9.96
C GLU A 50 41.66 -12.30 -11.34
N PRO A 51 41.11 -13.47 -11.68
CA PRO A 51 41.32 -14.07 -12.99
C PRO A 51 40.70 -13.17 -14.06
N ASP A 52 41.47 -12.86 -15.10
CA ASP A 52 41.07 -11.95 -16.16
C ASP A 52 39.96 -12.62 -17.00
N LEU A 53 38.99 -11.85 -17.52
CA LEU A 53 37.83 -12.39 -18.27
C LEU A 53 38.25 -13.21 -19.52
N PHE A 54 39.50 -13.07 -19.95
CA PHE A 54 40.08 -13.72 -21.12
C PHE A 54 41.01 -14.89 -20.78
N ASP A 55 41.18 -15.23 -19.50
CA ASP A 55 41.94 -16.43 -19.12
C ASP A 55 41.13 -17.70 -19.45
N PRO A 56 41.74 -18.71 -20.10
CA PRO A 56 41.04 -19.95 -20.42
C PRO A 56 40.64 -20.66 -19.12
N PRO A 57 39.39 -21.15 -18.98
CA PRO A 57 38.95 -21.82 -17.77
C PRO A 57 39.77 -23.09 -17.56
N GLU A 58 40.33 -23.26 -16.36
CA GLU A 58 40.98 -24.52 -16.02
C GLU A 58 39.98 -25.68 -16.12
N PRO A 59 40.37 -26.81 -16.73
CA PRO A 59 39.48 -27.96 -16.86
C PRO A 59 39.18 -28.53 -15.48
N GLY A 60 38.00 -28.19 -14.97
CA GLY A 60 37.48 -28.75 -13.73
C GLY A 60 37.21 -30.25 -13.87
N PRO A 61 37.05 -30.99 -12.76
CA PRO A 61 36.83 -32.45 -12.73
C PRO A 61 35.55 -32.94 -13.43
N PHE A 62 34.80 -32.05 -14.09
CA PHE A 62 33.57 -32.32 -14.82
C PHE A 62 33.62 -31.88 -16.28
N ASP A 63 34.82 -31.72 -16.87
CA ASP A 63 34.98 -31.54 -18.31
C ASP A 63 34.49 -32.80 -19.05
N ARG A 64 33.20 -32.80 -19.40
CA ARG A 64 32.50 -33.88 -20.11
C ARG A 64 32.78 -33.76 -21.61
N SER A 65 34.04 -33.92 -22.00
CA SER A 65 34.45 -34.08 -23.39
C SER A 65 34.86 -35.54 -23.70
N GLY A 66 34.49 -36.49 -22.84
CA GLY A 66 34.58 -37.94 -23.12
C GLY A 66 33.47 -38.43 -24.05
N PRO A 67 33.70 -39.53 -24.81
CA PRO A 67 32.72 -40.08 -25.75
C PRO A 67 31.44 -40.41 -24.99
N THR A 68 30.36 -39.74 -25.38
CA THR A 68 29.03 -39.97 -24.81
C THR A 68 28.63 -41.41 -25.09
N THR A 69 28.76 -42.30 -24.11
CA THR A 69 28.08 -43.58 -24.14
C THR A 69 26.59 -43.29 -23.99
N ARG A 70 25.93 -42.98 -25.10
CA ARG A 70 24.48 -42.83 -25.17
C ARG A 70 23.88 -44.18 -24.77
N PRO A 71 23.15 -44.29 -23.65
CA PRO A 71 22.40 -45.51 -23.36
C PRO A 71 21.25 -45.54 -24.37
N THR A 72 21.45 -46.21 -25.50
CA THR A 72 20.39 -46.46 -26.48
C THR A 72 19.55 -47.59 -25.91
N ALA A 73 18.68 -47.29 -24.95
CA ALA A 73 17.47 -48.09 -24.78
C ALA A 73 16.63 -47.87 -26.06
N PRO A 74 16.23 -48.94 -26.78
CA PRO A 74 15.32 -48.79 -27.90
C PRO A 74 14.01 -48.23 -27.37
N PHE A 75 13.76 -46.95 -27.61
CA PHE A 75 12.40 -46.44 -27.49
C PHE A 75 11.58 -47.15 -28.57
N PRO A 76 10.46 -47.81 -28.23
CA PRO A 76 9.57 -48.34 -29.24
C PRO A 76 9.19 -47.20 -30.20
N PRO A 77 9.08 -47.47 -31.51
CA PRO A 77 8.71 -46.44 -32.48
C PRO A 77 7.41 -45.79 -31.99
N ARG A 78 7.44 -44.46 -31.89
CA ARG A 78 6.26 -43.66 -31.53
C ARG A 78 5.14 -44.09 -32.46
N SER A 79 4.13 -44.77 -31.93
CA SER A 79 2.93 -45.12 -32.67
C SER A 79 2.39 -43.82 -33.24
N GLU A 80 2.38 -43.69 -34.57
CA GLU A 80 1.71 -42.56 -35.20
C GLU A 80 0.29 -42.54 -34.66
N PRO A 81 -0.19 -41.41 -34.12
CA PRO A 81 -1.55 -41.32 -33.66
C PRO A 81 -2.42 -41.54 -34.90
N THR A 82 -3.01 -42.74 -35.00
CA THR A 82 -4.14 -42.96 -35.88
C THR A 82 -5.11 -41.82 -35.60
N PRO A 83 -5.53 -41.04 -36.61
CA PRO A 83 -6.57 -40.03 -36.41
C PRO A 83 -7.85 -40.80 -36.20
N VAL A 84 -8.04 -41.28 -34.97
CA VAL A 84 -9.31 -41.81 -34.54
C VAL A 84 -10.15 -40.56 -34.34
N ASP A 85 -11.15 -40.38 -35.21
CA ASP A 85 -12.29 -39.49 -35.02
C ASP A 85 -13.14 -39.92 -33.79
N ALA A 86 -12.48 -40.38 -32.72
CA ALA A 86 -13.09 -40.72 -31.47
C ALA A 86 -13.36 -39.42 -30.73
N GLU A 87 -14.64 -39.16 -30.54
CA GLU A 87 -15.12 -38.18 -29.57
C GLU A 87 -14.30 -38.34 -28.27
N PRO A 88 -13.67 -37.27 -27.76
CA PRO A 88 -12.83 -37.38 -26.57
C PRO A 88 -13.68 -37.95 -25.44
N ALA A 89 -13.14 -38.92 -24.71
CA ALA A 89 -13.79 -39.59 -23.60
C ALA A 89 -14.45 -38.54 -22.66
N PRO A 90 -15.62 -38.85 -22.06
CA PRO A 90 -16.40 -37.87 -21.30
C PRO A 90 -15.58 -37.20 -20.18
N ALA A 91 -14.62 -37.91 -19.59
CA ALA A 91 -13.68 -37.36 -18.62
C ALA A 91 -12.76 -36.28 -19.20
N VAL A 92 -12.19 -36.51 -20.38
CA VAL A 92 -11.32 -35.53 -21.09
C VAL A 92 -12.14 -34.32 -21.51
N ARG A 93 -13.40 -34.54 -21.92
CA ARG A 93 -14.34 -33.47 -22.26
C ARG A 93 -14.71 -32.63 -21.03
N ALA A 94 -14.97 -33.27 -19.89
CA ALA A 94 -15.27 -32.58 -18.63
C ALA A 94 -14.07 -31.78 -18.11
N VAL A 95 -12.85 -32.33 -18.20
CA VAL A 95 -11.62 -31.60 -17.85
C VAL A 95 -11.38 -30.43 -18.80
N ARG A 96 -11.54 -30.64 -20.11
CA ARG A 96 -11.43 -29.56 -21.11
C ARG A 96 -12.48 -28.47 -20.87
N GLN A 97 -13.73 -28.85 -20.59
CA GLN A 97 -14.82 -27.93 -20.26
C GLN A 97 -14.51 -27.13 -18.99
N ARG A 98 -13.97 -27.76 -17.95
CA ARG A 98 -13.51 -27.07 -16.73
C ARG A 98 -12.37 -26.11 -17.04
N LEU A 99 -11.36 -26.54 -17.79
CA LEU A 99 -10.23 -25.69 -18.19
C LEU A 99 -10.68 -24.51 -19.06
N THR A 100 -11.66 -24.69 -19.96
CA THR A 100 -12.21 -23.58 -20.75
C THR A 100 -13.18 -22.69 -19.97
N ALA A 101 -13.89 -23.23 -18.98
CA ALA A 101 -14.75 -22.46 -18.08
C ALA A 101 -13.92 -21.63 -17.09
N GLU A 102 -12.76 -22.15 -16.68
CA GLU A 102 -11.79 -21.50 -15.81
C GLU A 102 -10.89 -20.52 -16.60
N ALA A 103 -10.61 -20.83 -17.88
CA ALA A 103 -10.11 -19.90 -18.89
C ALA A 103 -11.23 -19.02 -19.48
N ALA A 104 -12.17 -18.58 -18.63
CA ALA A 104 -12.94 -17.39 -18.95
C ALA A 104 -11.95 -16.29 -19.37
N PRO A 105 -12.27 -15.47 -20.40
CA PRO A 105 -11.39 -14.38 -20.81
C PRO A 105 -10.98 -13.63 -19.55
N ARG A 106 -9.67 -13.41 -19.38
CA ARG A 106 -9.14 -12.55 -18.31
C ARG A 106 -10.00 -11.31 -18.34
N ARG A 107 -10.97 -11.22 -17.42
CA ARG A 107 -11.94 -10.14 -17.40
C ARG A 107 -11.07 -8.90 -17.39
N GLU A 108 -11.07 -8.14 -18.48
CA GLU A 108 -10.61 -6.77 -18.42
C GLU A 108 -11.37 -6.19 -17.23
N GLY A 109 -10.62 -5.83 -16.18
CA GLY A 109 -11.24 -5.36 -14.95
C GLY A 109 -12.28 -4.31 -15.30
N PRO A 110 -13.43 -4.23 -14.60
CA PRO A 110 -14.50 -3.29 -14.93
C PRO A 110 -13.88 -1.95 -15.29
N VAL A 111 -14.09 -1.48 -16.53
CA VAL A 111 -13.43 -0.27 -17.04
C VAL A 111 -13.93 0.86 -16.17
N VAL A 112 -13.18 1.20 -15.12
CA VAL A 112 -13.65 2.11 -14.10
C VAL A 112 -13.82 3.46 -14.75
N PRO A 113 -15.03 4.02 -14.80
CA PRO A 113 -15.23 5.27 -15.51
C PRO A 113 -14.52 6.40 -14.76
N MET A 114 -13.76 7.21 -15.51
CA MET A 114 -12.94 8.32 -15.00
C MET A 114 -13.71 9.25 -14.05
N ARG A 115 -15.03 9.39 -14.25
CA ARG A 115 -15.95 10.16 -13.40
C ARG A 115 -15.89 9.77 -11.91
N LEU A 116 -15.65 8.50 -11.57
CA LEU A 116 -15.58 8.05 -10.17
C LEU A 116 -14.31 8.58 -9.51
N TYR A 117 -13.18 8.53 -10.22
CA TYR A 117 -11.93 9.10 -9.75
C TYR A 117 -12.06 10.61 -9.56
N ALA A 118 -12.69 11.32 -10.51
CA ALA A 118 -12.92 12.75 -10.40
C ALA A 118 -13.69 13.12 -9.12
N VAL A 119 -14.79 12.41 -8.81
CA VAL A 119 -15.56 12.66 -7.58
C VAL A 119 -14.73 12.37 -6.33
N TYR A 120 -13.91 11.33 -6.31
CA TYR A 120 -13.02 11.08 -5.17
C TYR A 120 -11.97 12.16 -4.98
N VAL A 121 -11.29 12.57 -6.05
CA VAL A 121 -10.33 13.67 -5.99
C VAL A 121 -10.99 14.92 -5.42
N LEU A 122 -12.23 15.19 -5.82
CA LEU A 122 -12.99 16.34 -5.38
C LEU A 122 -13.42 16.24 -3.89
N ILE A 123 -13.66 15.03 -3.39
CA ILE A 123 -13.83 14.74 -1.96
C ILE A 123 -12.51 14.97 -1.20
N LEU A 124 -11.37 14.49 -1.69
CA LEU A 124 -10.07 14.73 -1.05
C LEU A 124 -9.70 16.22 -1.02
N LEU A 125 -10.03 16.95 -2.10
CA LEU A 125 -9.78 18.38 -2.22
C LEU A 125 -10.68 19.21 -1.28
N ALA A 126 -11.69 18.61 -0.63
CA ALA A 126 -12.65 19.35 0.20
C ALA A 126 -11.97 19.98 1.40
N VAL A 127 -10.96 19.34 1.97
CA VAL A 127 -10.25 19.88 3.13
C VAL A 127 -9.36 21.07 2.79
N PRO A 128 -8.43 21.00 1.81
CA PRO A 128 -7.61 22.15 1.46
C PRO A 128 -8.42 23.32 0.87
N THR A 129 -9.63 23.07 0.35
CA THR A 129 -10.51 24.12 -0.21
C THR A 129 -11.57 24.62 0.77
N LEU A 130 -11.47 24.28 2.07
CA LEU A 130 -12.47 24.65 3.08
C LEU A 130 -13.92 24.28 2.68
N GLY A 131 -14.08 23.16 1.99
CA GLY A 131 -15.36 22.59 1.58
C GLY A 131 -15.86 23.08 0.21
N VAL A 132 -15.18 24.01 -0.47
CA VAL A 132 -15.62 24.50 -1.79
C VAL A 132 -15.69 23.37 -2.81
N SER A 133 -14.70 22.47 -2.83
CA SER A 133 -14.76 21.33 -3.75
C SER A 133 -15.87 20.34 -3.37
N CYS A 134 -16.31 20.28 -2.11
CA CYS A 134 -17.43 19.43 -1.70
C CYS A 134 -18.74 19.86 -2.39
N LEU A 135 -18.96 21.17 -2.57
CA LEU A 135 -20.10 21.70 -3.33
C LEU A 135 -20.05 21.27 -4.80
N VAL A 136 -18.85 21.31 -5.41
CA VAL A 136 -18.66 20.83 -6.79
C VAL A 136 -18.90 19.32 -6.86
N ALA A 137 -18.49 18.55 -5.83
CA ALA A 137 -18.73 17.11 -5.77
C ALA A 137 -20.21 16.78 -5.64
N LEU A 138 -20.94 17.57 -4.86
CA LEU A 138 -22.38 17.48 -4.75
C LEU A 138 -23.05 17.71 -6.10
N LEU A 139 -22.66 18.77 -6.83
CA LEU A 139 -23.18 19.03 -8.17
C LEU A 139 -22.85 17.91 -9.17
N ALA A 140 -21.63 17.37 -9.11
CA ALA A 140 -21.21 16.24 -9.93
C ALA A 140 -22.03 14.97 -9.65
N VAL A 141 -22.39 14.73 -8.39
CA VAL A 141 -23.28 13.61 -8.01
C VAL A 141 -24.72 13.86 -8.44
N MET A 142 -25.24 15.07 -8.33
CA MET A 142 -26.61 15.41 -8.75
C MET A 142 -26.83 15.27 -10.26
N ARG A 143 -25.78 15.53 -11.07
CA ARG A 143 -25.82 15.40 -12.53
C ARG A 143 -25.45 14.00 -13.03
N ARG A 144 -25.22 13.04 -12.13
CA ARG A 144 -24.75 11.71 -12.54
C ARG A 144 -25.91 10.86 -13.05
N ASP A 145 -25.82 10.46 -14.31
CA ASP A 145 -26.69 9.45 -14.89
C ASP A 145 -26.44 8.06 -14.27
N GLY A 146 -27.50 7.24 -14.22
CA GLY A 146 -27.56 5.96 -13.51
C GLY A 146 -26.34 5.06 -13.69
N ALA A 147 -25.89 4.43 -12.60
CA ALA A 147 -24.78 3.49 -12.63
C ALA A 147 -25.20 2.19 -13.33
N THR A 148 -24.48 1.83 -14.38
CA THR A 148 -24.81 0.68 -15.24
C THR A 148 -24.21 -0.64 -14.71
N ASP A 149 -23.12 -0.55 -13.96
CA ASP A 149 -22.37 -1.71 -13.44
C ASP A 149 -22.47 -1.82 -11.89
N PRO A 150 -22.54 -3.02 -11.31
CA PRO A 150 -22.60 -3.20 -9.85
C PRO A 150 -21.41 -2.57 -9.10
N LEU A 151 -20.21 -2.57 -9.69
CA LEU A 151 -19.05 -1.90 -9.12
C LEU A 151 -19.29 -0.39 -9.04
N GLU A 152 -19.75 0.21 -10.14
CA GLU A 152 -20.05 1.63 -10.22
C GLU A 152 -21.15 2.05 -9.26
N HIS A 153 -22.18 1.20 -9.10
CA HIS A 153 -23.28 1.46 -8.20
C HIS A 153 -22.83 1.52 -6.73
N SER A 154 -21.99 0.56 -6.30
CA SER A 154 -21.44 0.55 -4.94
C SER A 154 -20.65 1.83 -4.63
N HIS A 155 -19.81 2.27 -5.56
CA HIS A 155 -19.02 3.49 -5.40
C HIS A 155 -19.88 4.76 -5.47
N ALA A 156 -20.90 4.80 -6.35
CA ALA A 156 -21.82 5.93 -6.44
C ALA A 156 -22.54 6.17 -5.11
N VAL A 157 -23.08 5.11 -4.52
CA VAL A 157 -23.80 5.19 -3.23
C VAL A 157 -22.85 5.61 -2.11
N TYR A 158 -21.63 5.06 -2.07
CA TYR A 158 -20.61 5.42 -1.09
C TYR A 158 -20.19 6.90 -1.20
N GLN A 159 -19.99 7.40 -2.42
CA GLN A 159 -19.66 8.81 -2.69
C GLN A 159 -20.80 9.73 -2.27
N GLN A 160 -22.03 9.40 -2.65
CA GLN A 160 -23.21 10.18 -2.28
C GLN A 160 -23.37 10.30 -0.76
N ARG A 161 -23.21 9.20 -0.02
CA ARG A 161 -23.28 9.24 1.45
C ARG A 161 -22.15 10.03 2.08
N THR A 162 -20.95 9.96 1.51
CA THR A 162 -19.81 10.73 2.00
C THR A 162 -20.05 12.23 1.81
N ILE A 163 -20.56 12.65 0.65
CA ILE A 163 -20.87 14.05 0.37
C ILE A 163 -22.02 14.55 1.26
N LEU A 164 -23.12 13.79 1.38
CA LEU A 164 -24.24 14.19 2.24
C LEU A 164 -23.83 14.28 3.72
N GLY A 165 -23.05 13.31 4.20
CA GLY A 165 -22.48 13.34 5.55
C GLY A 165 -21.56 14.54 5.75
N ALA A 166 -20.69 14.82 4.77
CA ALA A 166 -19.77 15.95 4.83
C ALA A 166 -20.50 17.29 4.83
N VAL A 167 -21.50 17.47 3.97
CA VAL A 167 -22.33 18.68 3.91
C VAL A 167 -23.11 18.86 5.22
N GLY A 168 -23.74 17.81 5.72
CA GLY A 168 -24.47 17.86 6.99
C GLY A 168 -23.57 18.22 8.17
N ALA A 169 -22.42 17.55 8.29
CA ALA A 169 -21.44 17.83 9.32
C ALA A 169 -20.79 19.22 9.18
N ALA A 170 -20.61 19.73 7.95
CA ALA A 170 -20.10 21.07 7.72
C ALA A 170 -21.11 22.14 8.17
N VAL A 171 -22.39 21.95 7.88
CA VAL A 171 -23.47 22.86 8.35
C VAL A 171 -23.56 22.86 9.87
N VAL A 172 -23.53 21.67 10.50
CA VAL A 172 -23.53 21.55 11.96
C VAL A 172 -22.26 22.18 12.55
N GLY A 173 -21.09 21.86 12.01
CA GLY A 173 -19.81 22.41 12.44
C GLY A 173 -19.79 23.94 12.35
N ALA A 174 -20.27 24.52 11.25
CA ALA A 174 -20.38 25.97 11.08
C ALA A 174 -21.32 26.60 12.12
N LEU A 175 -22.47 25.99 12.42
CA LEU A 175 -23.38 26.48 13.46
C LEU A 175 -22.73 26.43 14.86
N LEU A 176 -21.94 25.40 15.14
CA LEU A 176 -21.21 25.25 16.39
C LEU A 176 -20.01 26.20 16.54
N ILE A 177 -19.59 26.91 15.48
CA ILE A 177 -18.51 27.91 15.58
C ILE A 177 -18.91 29.04 16.56
N VAL A 178 -20.21 29.36 16.65
CA VAL A 178 -20.74 30.39 17.57
C VAL A 178 -20.34 30.10 19.02
N VAL A 179 -20.20 28.83 19.38
CA VAL A 179 -19.79 28.37 20.72
C VAL A 179 -18.33 27.88 20.75
N ASN A 180 -17.51 28.20 19.75
CA ASN A 180 -16.12 27.75 19.56
C ASN A 180 -15.88 26.22 19.42
N ILE A 181 -16.90 25.38 19.65
CA ILE A 181 -16.82 23.93 19.46
C ILE A 181 -16.75 23.55 17.96
N GLY A 182 -17.26 24.42 17.09
CA GLY A 182 -17.32 24.18 15.65
C GLY A 182 -15.97 23.89 15.01
N VAL A 183 -14.88 24.51 15.49
CA VAL A 183 -13.54 24.27 14.96
C VAL A 183 -13.09 22.81 15.17
N LEU A 184 -13.36 22.23 16.34
CA LEU A 184 -13.05 20.83 16.61
C LEU A 184 -13.89 19.88 15.74
N VAL A 185 -15.18 20.20 15.55
CA VAL A 185 -16.07 19.42 14.68
C VAL A 185 -15.62 19.48 13.23
N LEU A 186 -15.26 20.65 12.72
CA LEU A 186 -14.76 20.82 11.36
C LEU A 186 -13.39 20.14 11.16
N PHE A 187 -12.54 20.12 12.18
CA PHE A 187 -11.28 19.37 12.16
C PHE A 187 -11.52 17.85 12.12
N ALA A 188 -12.40 17.33 12.98
CA ALA A 188 -12.78 15.92 12.95
C ALA A 188 -13.42 15.53 11.61
N LEU A 189 -14.26 16.42 11.05
CA LEU A 189 -14.83 16.28 9.72
C LEU A 189 -13.73 16.20 8.65
N ALA A 190 -12.71 17.06 8.71
CA ALA A 190 -11.62 17.04 7.75
C ALA A 190 -10.89 15.69 7.74
N ILE A 191 -10.55 15.17 8.92
CA ILE A 191 -9.93 13.84 9.05
C ILE A 191 -10.86 12.75 8.49
N TRP A 192 -12.15 12.79 8.83
CA TRP A 192 -13.13 11.83 8.36
C TRP A 192 -13.28 11.84 6.83
N VAL A 193 -13.33 13.02 6.20
CA VAL A 193 -13.40 13.17 4.73
C VAL A 193 -12.14 12.63 4.05
N LEU A 194 -10.96 12.93 4.59
CA LEU A 194 -9.68 12.40 4.06
C LEU A 194 -9.65 10.88 4.12
N ALA A 195 -9.96 10.29 5.27
CA ALA A 195 -9.95 8.85 5.46
C ALA A 195 -10.96 8.15 4.52
N ARG A 196 -12.17 8.70 4.40
CA ARG A 196 -13.21 8.16 3.49
C ARG A 196 -12.84 8.28 2.02
N GLY A 197 -12.26 9.41 1.62
CA GLY A 197 -11.76 9.65 0.26
C GLY A 197 -10.63 8.69 -0.10
N ALA A 198 -9.63 8.55 0.78
CA ALA A 198 -8.49 7.65 0.57
C ALA A 198 -8.94 6.18 0.48
N PHE A 199 -9.81 5.72 1.38
CA PHE A 199 -10.35 4.35 1.34
C PHE A 199 -11.11 4.07 0.03
N GLY A 200 -11.94 5.03 -0.40
CA GLY A 200 -12.67 4.93 -1.66
C GLY A 200 -11.76 4.84 -2.88
N VAL A 201 -10.69 5.64 -2.94
CA VAL A 201 -9.69 5.60 -4.01
C VAL A 201 -8.91 4.29 -4.00
N LEU A 202 -8.52 3.79 -2.82
CA LEU A 202 -7.81 2.52 -2.69
C LEU A 202 -8.66 1.35 -3.24
N LYS A 203 -9.93 1.27 -2.84
CA LYS A 203 -10.85 0.23 -3.35
C LYS A 203 -11.08 0.33 -4.84
N LEU A 204 -11.22 1.56 -5.36
CA LEU A 204 -11.37 1.81 -6.78
C LEU A 204 -10.12 1.37 -7.57
N LYS A 205 -8.92 1.69 -7.07
CA LYS A 205 -7.64 1.28 -7.65
C LYS A 205 -7.45 -0.24 -7.62
N SER A 206 -7.98 -0.91 -6.60
CA SER A 206 -7.99 -2.38 -6.51
C SER A 206 -9.07 -3.05 -7.37
N GLY A 207 -9.92 -2.29 -8.06
CA GLY A 207 -11.03 -2.85 -8.84
C GLY A 207 -12.08 -3.58 -7.98
N GLN A 208 -12.12 -3.30 -6.68
CA GLN A 208 -13.01 -3.96 -5.74
C GLN A 208 -14.24 -3.10 -5.44
N ALA A 209 -15.42 -3.70 -5.42
CA ALA A 209 -16.63 -3.04 -4.94
C ALA A 209 -16.50 -2.64 -3.46
N VAL A 210 -17.19 -1.58 -3.07
CA VAL A 210 -17.23 -1.16 -1.67
C VAL A 210 -18.15 -2.11 -0.90
N PRO A 211 -17.69 -2.79 0.18
CA PRO A 211 -18.47 -3.83 0.86
C PRO A 211 -19.72 -3.29 1.58
N HIS A 212 -19.61 -2.09 2.18
CA HIS A 212 -20.73 -1.43 2.86
C HIS A 212 -20.94 -0.02 2.30
N PRO A 213 -21.49 0.13 1.09
CA PRO A 213 -21.62 1.45 0.45
C PRO A 213 -22.60 2.37 1.20
N ARG A 214 -23.45 1.76 2.04
CA ARG A 214 -24.40 2.44 2.90
C ARG A 214 -23.79 2.88 4.24
N SER A 215 -22.63 2.40 4.62
CA SER A 215 -22.01 2.75 5.90
C SER A 215 -21.43 4.18 5.86
N LEU A 216 -21.60 4.90 6.98
CA LEU A 216 -20.87 6.15 7.26
C LEU A 216 -19.47 5.88 7.85
N LEU A 217 -19.20 4.62 8.23
CA LEU A 217 -17.89 4.09 8.62
C LEU A 217 -17.27 3.28 7.45
N PHE A 218 -15.95 3.07 7.50
CA PHE A 218 -15.13 2.48 6.42
C PHE A 218 -15.58 1.06 6.02
#